data_AF-A0A9W8VCK2-F1
#
_entry.id   AF-A0A9W8VCK2-F1
#
_cell.length_a   1.000
_cell.length_b   1.000
_cell.length_c   1.000
_cell.angle_alpha   90.00
_cell.angle_beta   90.00
_cell.angle_gamma   90.00
#
_symmetry.space_group_name_H-M   'P 1'
#
loop_
_entity.id
_entity.type
_entity.pdbx_description
1 polymer ?
#
loop_
_entity_poly.entity_id
_entity_poly.type
_entity_poly.pdbx_seq_one_letter_code
_entity_poly.pdbx_strand_id
1 'polypeptide(L)'
;MVALATPKYPSVVAGSSARLVIGKRLSIVGSLVGTKREADEALDFAASGLIKLVLTKGTLHDVDRFCDLLQAGKVPGRVVLKVST
;
A
#
# COMPACT_ATOMS: atom_id res chain seq x y z
N MET A 1 -2.48 12.75 -5.24
CA MET A 1 -1.08 12.31 -5.47
C MET A 1 -0.90 10.98 -4.77
N VAL A 2 -0.46 9.93 -5.47
CA VAL A 2 -0.17 8.61 -4.88
C VAL A 2 1.33 8.35 -5.07
N ALA A 3 2.04 8.17 -3.96
CA ALA A 3 3.46 7.81 -4.01
C ALA A 3 3.58 6.28 -4.07
N LEU A 4 4.25 5.77 -5.10
CA LEU A 4 4.56 4.35 -5.24
C LEU A 4 6.01 4.13 -4.82
N ALA A 5 6.21 3.22 -3.86
CA ALA A 5 7.55 2.79 -3.49
C ALA A 5 7.97 1.64 -4.42
N THR A 6 9.05 1.83 -5.17
CA THR A 6 9.67 0.76 -5.97
C THR A 6 10.96 0.28 -5.29
N PRO A 7 11.33 -1.01 -5.45
CA PRO A 7 12.59 -1.52 -4.92
C PRO A 7 13.79 -0.78 -5.52
N LYS A 8 14.80 -0.44 -4.69
CA LYS A 8 16.04 0.19 -5.16
C LYS A 8 16.98 -0.77 -5.90
N TYR A 9 16.80 -2.08 -5.73
CA TYR A 9 17.66 -3.11 -6.33
C TYR A 9 16.91 -3.83 -7.46
N PRO A 10 17.60 -4.10 -8.60
CA PRO A 10 16.97 -4.69 -9.79
C PRO A 10 16.67 -6.18 -9.66
N SER A 11 17.27 -6.88 -8.70
CA SER A 11 17.06 -8.31 -8.46
C SER A 11 16.40 -8.55 -7.10
N VAL A 12 15.30 -9.31 -7.12
CA VAL A 12 14.61 -9.78 -5.92
C VAL A 12 14.83 -11.28 -5.83
N VAL A 13 15.63 -11.70 -4.86
CA VAL A 13 15.79 -13.13 -4.53
C VAL A 13 14.68 -13.47 -3.54
N ALA A 14 13.69 -14.25 -3.97
CA ALA A 14 12.50 -14.59 -3.17
C ALA A 14 12.82 -15.43 -1.90
N GLY A 15 14.07 -15.84 -1.69
CA GLY A 15 14.54 -16.53 -0.47
C GLY A 15 13.92 -17.91 -0.22
N SER A 16 13.07 -18.41 -1.12
CA SER A 16 12.29 -19.63 -0.94
C SER A 16 13.04 -20.88 -1.40
N SER A 17 13.04 -21.93 -0.58
CA SER A 17 13.54 -23.26 -0.96
C SER A 17 12.79 -23.78 -2.18
N ALA A 18 13.50 -24.05 -3.29
CA ALA A 18 12.90 -24.51 -4.55
C ALA A 18 11.99 -25.75 -4.38
N ARG A 19 12.32 -26.62 -3.42
CA ARG A 19 11.53 -27.79 -3.04
C ARG A 19 10.11 -27.46 -2.58
N LEU A 20 9.91 -26.34 -1.89
CA LEU A 20 8.59 -25.92 -1.41
C LEU A 20 7.72 -25.40 -2.56
N VAL A 21 8.31 -24.59 -3.43
CA VAL A 21 7.63 -24.01 -4.59
C VAL A 21 7.19 -25.11 -5.56
N ILE A 22 8.08 -26.07 -5.85
CA ILE A 22 7.77 -27.22 -6.71
C ILE A 22 6.77 -28.15 -6.02
N GLY A 23 7.02 -28.51 -4.75
CA GLY A 23 6.21 -29.47 -4.02
C GLY A 23 4.76 -29.01 -3.81
N LYS A 24 4.52 -27.71 -3.67
CA LYS A 24 3.19 -27.11 -3.50
C LYS A 24 2.65 -26.38 -4.73
N ARG A 25 3.39 -26.41 -5.86
CA ARG A 25 3.04 -25.71 -7.11
C ARG A 25 2.70 -24.23 -6.89
N LEU A 26 3.54 -23.52 -6.16
CA LEU A 26 3.32 -22.10 -5.85
C LEU A 26 3.72 -21.22 -7.05
N SER A 27 2.93 -20.17 -7.33
CA SER A 27 3.23 -19.15 -8.34
C SER A 27 3.66 -17.84 -7.66
N ILE A 28 4.70 -17.20 -8.22
CA ILE A 28 5.17 -15.89 -7.78
C ILE A 28 4.80 -14.89 -8.87
N VAL A 29 3.95 -13.92 -8.52
CA VAL A 29 3.46 -12.90 -9.46
C VAL A 29 3.80 -11.52 -8.88
N GLY A 30 4.46 -10.69 -9.68
CA GLY A 30 4.66 -9.29 -9.34
C GLY A 30 3.42 -8.48 -9.70
N SER A 31 2.93 -7.67 -8.77
CA SER A 31 1.85 -6.69 -9.02
C SER A 31 2.26 -5.34 -8.44
N LEU A 32 2.04 -4.27 -9.20
CA LEU A 32 2.40 -2.91 -8.80
C LEU A 32 1.16 -2.06 -8.52
N VAL A 33 0.31 -1.89 -9.53
CA VAL A 33 -0.96 -1.16 -9.45
C VAL A 33 -2.00 -1.83 -10.34
N GLY A 34 -3.26 -1.72 -9.95
CA GLY A 34 -4.39 -2.22 -10.73
C GLY A 34 -4.83 -1.26 -11.84
N THR A 35 -5.74 -1.75 -12.66
CA THR A 35 -6.47 -0.98 -13.67
C THR A 35 -7.51 -0.06 -13.04
N LYS A 36 -8.03 0.91 -13.81
CA LYS A 36 -9.10 1.80 -13.34
C LYS A 36 -10.35 1.02 -12.92
N ARG A 37 -10.70 -0.02 -13.66
CA ARG A 37 -11.85 -0.87 -13.37
C ARG A 37 -11.70 -1.59 -12.03
N GLU A 38 -10.53 -2.15 -11.73
CA GLU A 38 -10.26 -2.79 -10.44
C GLU A 38 -10.34 -1.78 -9.28
N ALA A 39 -9.97 -0.52 -9.53
CA ALA A 39 -10.12 0.54 -8.54
C ALA A 39 -11.60 0.87 -8.27
N ASP A 40 -12.44 0.92 -9.31
CA ASP A 40 -13.88 1.14 -9.17
C ASP A 40 -14.54 -0.01 -8.37
N GLU A 41 -14.22 -1.26 -8.71
CA GLU A 41 -14.69 -2.44 -7.98
C GLU A 41 -14.23 -2.42 -6.50
N ALA A 42 -12.99 -1.99 -6.23
CA ALA A 42 -12.48 -1.84 -4.86
C ALA A 42 -13.21 -0.74 -4.07
N LEU A 43 -13.59 0.36 -4.73
CA LEU A 43 -14.36 1.44 -4.11
C LEU A 43 -15.78 0.99 -3.76
N ASP A 44 -16.41 0.15 -4.58
CA ASP A 44 -17.73 -0.41 -4.29
C ASP A 44 -17.72 -1.29 -3.03
N PHE A 45 -16.67 -2.08 -2.82
CA PHE A 45 -16.49 -2.85 -1.58
C PHE A 45 -16.29 -1.94 -0.36
N ALA A 46 -15.59 -0.82 -0.52
CA ALA A 46 -15.42 0.16 0.55
C ALA A 46 -16.74 0.87 0.88
N ALA A 47 -17.51 1.27 -0.14
CA ALA A 47 -18.83 1.88 0.02
C ALA A 47 -19.84 0.94 0.70
N SER A 48 -19.74 -0.37 0.41
CA SER A 48 -20.55 -1.42 1.05
C SER A 48 -20.21 -1.64 2.54
N GLY A 49 -19.21 -0.94 3.10
CA GLY A 49 -18.85 -1.00 4.52
C GLY A 49 -18.13 -2.29 4.93
N LEU A 50 -17.73 -3.13 3.98
CA LEU A 50 -17.02 -4.39 4.23
C LEU A 50 -15.56 -4.15 4.64
N ILE A 51 -15.03 -2.96 4.35
CA ILE A 51 -13.63 -2.58 4.60
C ILE A 51 -13.57 -1.58 5.77
N LYS A 52 -12.84 -1.92 6.82
CA LYS A 52 -12.52 -1.01 7.94
C LYS A 52 -11.08 -0.53 7.82
N LEU A 53 -10.89 0.78 7.64
CA LEU A 53 -9.57 1.40 7.52
C LEU A 53 -9.16 2.09 8.83
N VAL A 54 -7.89 1.91 9.22
CA VAL A 54 -7.26 2.70 10.27
C VAL A 54 -6.69 3.96 9.64
N LEU A 55 -7.32 5.10 9.93
CA LEU A 55 -6.98 6.40 9.35
C LEU A 55 -6.47 7.36 10.43
N THR A 56 -5.33 7.97 10.16
CA THR A 56 -4.81 9.11 10.93
C THR A 56 -5.13 10.39 10.15
N LYS A 57 -5.95 11.27 10.72
CA LYS A 57 -6.34 12.52 10.06
C LYS A 57 -5.36 13.65 10.43
N GLY A 58 -5.00 14.46 9.45
CA GLY A 58 -4.11 15.60 9.60
C GLY A 58 -4.53 16.79 8.76
N THR A 59 -3.94 17.96 9.01
CA THR A 59 -4.12 19.14 8.17
C THR A 59 -2.97 19.27 7.17
N LEU A 60 -3.13 20.11 6.15
CA LEU A 60 -2.06 20.37 5.19
C LEU A 60 -0.81 21.01 5.83
N HIS A 61 -0.94 21.67 6.97
CA HIS A 61 0.19 22.22 7.72
C HIS A 61 1.07 21.15 8.38
N ASP A 62 0.52 19.95 8.59
CA ASP A 62 1.23 18.84 9.25
C ASP A 62 2.00 17.95 8.26
N VAL A 63 2.03 18.29 6.97
CA VAL A 63 2.61 17.46 5.90
C VAL A 63 4.04 17.05 6.22
N ASP A 64 4.90 17.99 6.59
CA ASP A 64 6.32 17.72 6.86
C ASP A 64 6.48 16.73 8.02
N ARG A 65 5.72 16.93 9.10
CA ARG A 65 5.68 16.03 10.24
C ARG A 65 5.25 14.62 9.84
N PHE A 66 4.22 14.49 9.00
CA PHE A 66 3.77 13.18 8.54
C PHE A 66 4.76 12.51 7.60
N CYS A 67 5.47 13.27 6.75
CA CYS A 67 6.57 12.75 5.94
C CYS A 67 7.70 12.17 6.79
N ASP A 68 8.11 12.87 7.86
CA ASP A 68 9.13 12.38 8.79
C ASP A 68 8.67 11.11 9.53
N LEU A 69 7.42 11.09 9.98
CA LEU A 69 6.83 9.91 10.64
C LEU A 69 6.73 8.71 9.68
N LEU A 70 6.44 8.95 8.40
CA LEU A 70 6.41 7.92 7.36
C LEU A 70 7.81 7.33 7.12
N GLN A 71 8.84 8.18 7.03
CA GLN A 71 10.22 7.72 6.90
C GLN A 71 10.69 6.93 8.13
N ALA A 72 10.27 7.37 9.32
CA ALA A 72 10.56 6.67 10.58
C ALA A 72 9.71 5.41 10.80
N GLY A 73 8.73 5.11 9.92
CA GLY A 73 7.85 3.94 10.05
C GLY A 73 6.89 3.99 11.24
N LYS A 74 6.61 5.18 11.80
CA LYS A 74 5.82 5.37 13.03
C LYS A 74 4.34 5.68 12.77
N VAL A 75 3.90 5.60 11.53
CA VAL A 75 2.51 5.89 11.15
C VAL A 75 1.65 4.63 11.27
N PRO A 76 0.64 4.60 12.15
CA PRO A 76 -0.34 3.53 12.15
C PRO A 76 -1.31 3.71 10.97
N GLY A 77 -1.35 2.71 10.08
CA GLY A 77 -2.29 2.68 8.96
C GLY A 77 -1.98 3.72 7.88
N ARG A 78 -2.98 4.53 7.51
CA ARG A 78 -2.87 5.55 6.45
C ARG A 78 -3.12 6.94 6.99
N VAL A 79 -2.30 7.91 6.56
CA VAL A 79 -2.52 9.34 6.85
C VAL A 79 -3.41 9.94 5.77
N VAL A 80 -4.43 10.69 6.19
CA VAL A 80 -5.32 11.44 5.30
C VAL A 80 -5.23 12.91 5.68
N LEU A 81 -4.88 13.74 4.70
CA LEU A 81 -4.73 15.18 4.87
C LEU A 81 -5.97 15.89 4.37
N LYS A 82 -6.53 16.79 5.19
CA LYS A 82 -7.61 17.67 4.78
C LYS A 82 -7.03 18.82 3.94
N VAL A 83 -7.43 18.92 2.67
CA VAL A 83 -6.90 19.87 1.69
C VAL A 83 -7.75 21.14 1.55
N SER A 84 -9.04 21.10 1.91
CA SER A 84 -9.91 22.27 1.94
C SER A 84 -10.17 22.73 3.39
N THR A 85 -10.28 24.04 3.60
CA THR A 85 -10.91 24.59 4.81
C THR A 85 -12.36 24.13 4.87
#